data_AF-A0A1G1YN37-F1
#
_entry.id   AF-A0A1G1YN37-F1
#
_cell.length_a   1.000
_cell.length_b   1.000
_cell.length_c   1.000
_cell.angle_alpha   90.00
_cell.angle_beta   90.00
_cell.angle_gamma   90.00
#
_symmetry.space_group_name_H-M   'P 1'
#
loop_
_entity.id
_entity.type
_entity.pdbx_description
1 polymer ?
#
loop_
_entity_poly.entity_id
_entity_poly.type
_entity_poly.pdbx_seq_one_letter_code
_entity_poly.pdbx_strand_id
1 'polypeptide(L)'
;MSKDIIVNSLKYVAFNLIGDFLYWPVWWYTAGLYKAGIFCLGQIKDQAEVLGVGVWLKNIFTPMYGQYDWEGRLISFFVRLAQSLVRLILLLVWIVMIFLIFLAWIILPLLIIFQIVLNFLSLFG
;
A
#
# COMPACT_ATOMS: atom_id res chain seq x y z
N MET A 1 13.06 -46.76 -16.05
CA MET A 1 13.24 -45.47 -16.75
C MET A 1 12.08 -44.50 -16.55
N SER A 2 10.84 -44.78 -16.98
CA SER A 2 9.71 -43.86 -16.73
C SER A 2 9.30 -43.74 -15.26
N LYS A 3 9.31 -44.85 -14.51
CA LYS A 3 8.99 -44.88 -13.07
C LYS A 3 9.98 -44.05 -12.22
N ASP A 4 11.26 -44.06 -12.59
CA ASP A 4 12.32 -43.35 -11.87
C ASP A 4 12.20 -41.82 -12.03
N ILE A 5 11.79 -41.38 -13.22
CA ILE A 5 11.51 -39.97 -13.50
C ILE A 5 10.32 -39.49 -12.67
N ILE A 6 9.22 -40.26 -12.65
CA ILE A 6 8.02 -39.90 -11.89
C ILE A 6 8.34 -39.77 -10.39
N VAL A 7 9.09 -40.72 -9.82
CA VAL A 7 9.46 -40.69 -8.39
C VAL A 7 10.36 -39.50 -8.06
N ASN A 8 11.32 -39.16 -8.92
CA ASN A 8 12.20 -38.01 -8.70
C ASN A 8 11.47 -36.69 -8.86
N SER A 9 10.59 -36.56 -9.84
CA SER A 9 9.73 -35.37 -10.00
C SER A 9 8.80 -35.20 -8.80
N LEU A 10 8.20 -36.27 -8.28
CA LEU A 10 7.32 -36.20 -7.11
C LEU A 10 8.07 -35.72 -5.86
N LYS A 11 9.28 -36.26 -5.64
CA LYS A 11 10.15 -35.85 -4.53
C LYS A 11 10.56 -34.39 -4.66
N TYR A 12 10.91 -33.95 -5.85
CA TYR A 12 11.26 -32.55 -6.11
C TYR A 12 10.08 -31.62 -5.83
N VAL A 13 8.89 -31.95 -6.34
CA VAL A 13 7.68 -31.15 -6.08
C VAL A 13 7.36 -31.10 -4.59
N ALA A 14 7.40 -32.23 -3.88
CA ALA A 14 7.13 -32.27 -2.45
C ALA A 14 8.15 -31.43 -1.65
N PHE A 15 9.45 -31.53 -1.99
CA PHE A 15 10.48 -30.78 -1.28
C PHE A 15 10.39 -29.27 -1.53
N ASN A 16 10.15 -28.84 -2.77
CA ASN A 16 9.92 -27.43 -3.07
C ASN A 16 8.66 -26.92 -2.39
N LEU A 17 7.58 -27.69 -2.38
CA LEU A 17 6.32 -27.25 -1.77
C LEU A 17 6.46 -27.05 -0.25
N ILE A 18 7.15 -27.95 0.44
CA ILE A 18 7.45 -27.79 1.87
C ILE A 18 8.42 -26.62 2.10
N GLY A 19 9.46 -26.50 1.26
CA GLY A 19 10.40 -25.40 1.31
C GLY A 19 9.73 -24.04 1.14
N ASP A 20 8.86 -23.90 0.14
CA ASP A 20 8.10 -22.70 -0.17
C ASP A 20 7.12 -22.37 0.96
N PHE A 21 6.46 -23.38 1.54
CA PHE A 21 5.57 -23.20 2.67
C PHE A 21 6.29 -22.62 3.91
N LEU A 22 7.49 -23.14 4.21
CA LEU A 22 8.30 -22.65 5.33
C LEU A 22 8.99 -21.31 5.03
N TYR A 23 9.33 -21.06 3.76
CA TYR A 23 9.97 -19.82 3.34
C TYR A 23 8.99 -18.65 3.22
N TRP A 24 7.71 -18.92 2.95
CA TRP A 24 6.69 -17.89 2.71
C TRP A 24 6.58 -16.84 3.84
N PRO A 25 6.51 -17.20 5.14
CA PRO A 25 6.48 -16.22 6.22
C PRO A 25 7.75 -15.36 6.28
N VAL A 26 8.91 -15.97 6.07
CA VAL A 26 10.21 -15.26 6.08
C VAL A 26 10.26 -14.25 4.95
N TRP A 27 9.85 -14.65 3.74
CA TRP A 27 9.78 -13.75 2.60
C TRP A 27 8.80 -12.59 2.85
N TRP A 28 7.64 -12.87 3.44
CA TRP A 28 6.61 -11.87 3.70
C TRP A 28 7.12 -10.72 4.58
N TYR A 29 7.82 -11.04 5.67
CA TYR A 29 8.37 -10.03 6.60
C TYR A 29 9.72 -9.44 6.16
N THR A 30 10.29 -9.89 5.05
CA THR A 30 11.54 -9.36 4.50
C THR A 30 11.32 -8.67 3.16
N ALA A 31 11.54 -9.38 2.05
CA ALA A 31 11.42 -8.84 0.71
C ALA A 31 9.99 -8.41 0.37
N GLY A 32 8.98 -9.14 0.84
CA GLY A 32 7.57 -8.81 0.68
C GLY A 32 7.24 -7.46 1.33
N LEU A 33 7.61 -7.30 2.60
CA LEU A 33 7.39 -6.07 3.37
C LEU A 33 8.05 -4.85 2.71
N TYR A 34 9.29 -5.00 2.26
CA TYR A 34 10.00 -3.94 1.54
C TYR A 34 9.28 -3.53 0.25
N LYS A 35 8.86 -4.51 -0.56
CA LYS A 35 8.11 -4.27 -1.81
C LYS A 35 6.75 -3.61 -1.53
N ALA A 36 6.03 -4.08 -0.51
CA ALA A 36 4.76 -3.51 -0.08
C ALA A 36 4.93 -2.06 0.41
N GLY A 37 6.00 -1.77 1.16
CA GLY A 37 6.33 -0.42 1.60
C GLY A 37 6.61 0.53 0.44
N ILE A 38 7.42 0.11 -0.54
CA ILE A 38 7.68 0.90 -1.76
C ILE A 38 6.38 1.13 -2.54
N PHE A 39 5.55 0.09 -2.66
CA PHE A 39 4.25 0.21 -3.33
C PHE A 39 3.38 1.27 -2.64
N CYS A 40 3.27 1.25 -1.32
CA CYS A 40 2.50 2.24 -0.56
C CYS A 40 3.02 3.66 -0.77
N LEU A 41 4.35 3.85 -0.74
CA LEU A 41 4.96 5.16 -1.01
C LEU A 41 4.67 5.64 -2.44
N GLY A 42 4.70 4.74 -3.42
CA GLY A 42 4.30 5.01 -4.79
C GLY A 42 2.85 5.49 -4.88
N GLN A 43 1.91 4.77 -4.25
CA GLN A 43 0.49 5.14 -4.24
C GLN A 43 0.22 6.51 -3.60
N ILE A 44 0.96 6.87 -2.56
CA ILE A 44 0.83 8.20 -1.93
C ILE A 44 1.34 9.29 -2.87
N LYS A 45 2.48 9.05 -3.53
CA LYS A 45 3.05 9.99 -4.50
C LYS A 45 2.12 10.20 -5.68
N ASP A 46 1.62 9.13 -6.29
CA ASP A 46 0.71 9.19 -7.43
C ASP A 46 -0.56 9.98 -7.07
N GLN A 47 -1.13 9.72 -5.89
CA GLN A 47 -2.31 10.46 -5.43
C GLN A 47 -2.01 11.94 -5.17
N ALA A 48 -0.84 12.27 -4.62
CA ALA A 48 -0.43 13.66 -4.42
C ALA A 48 -0.28 14.41 -5.75
N GLU A 49 0.19 13.73 -6.79
CA GLU A 49 0.28 14.26 -8.16
C GLU A 49 -1.11 14.45 -8.78
N VAL A 50 -2.00 13.46 -8.68
CA VAL A 50 -3.40 13.56 -9.16
C VAL A 50 -4.16 14.69 -8.48
N LEU A 51 -4.00 14.84 -7.16
CA LEU A 51 -4.60 15.95 -6.41
C LEU A 51 -3.89 17.28 -6.65
N GLY A 52 -2.73 17.30 -7.31
CA GLY A 52 -1.98 18.49 -7.66
C GLY A 52 -1.53 19.32 -6.45
N VAL A 53 -1.36 18.69 -5.28
CA VAL A 53 -1.12 19.38 -4.00
C VAL A 53 0.09 20.33 -4.10
N GLY A 54 1.18 19.86 -4.70
CA GLY A 54 2.38 20.69 -4.91
C GLY A 54 2.15 21.88 -5.85
N VAL A 55 1.32 21.72 -6.89
CA VAL A 55 1.02 22.80 -7.85
C VAL A 55 0.18 23.89 -7.19
N TRP A 56 -0.81 23.51 -6.38
CA TRP A 56 -1.68 24.46 -5.69
C TRP A 56 -0.95 25.25 -4.60
N LEU A 57 -0.09 24.58 -3.84
CA LEU A 57 0.76 25.25 -2.84
C LEU A 57 1.74 26.24 -3.49
N LYS A 58 2.36 25.87 -4.62
CA LYS A 58 3.28 26.76 -5.36
C LYS A 58 2.58 27.98 -5.95
N ASN A 59 1.31 27.85 -6.35
CA ASN A 59 0.54 28.90 -7.02
C ASN A 59 -0.47 29.62 -6.11
N ILE A 60 -0.30 29.56 -4.78
CA ILE A 60 -1.29 30.11 -3.85
C ILE A 60 -1.45 31.64 -3.98
N PHE A 61 -0.40 32.34 -4.39
CA PHE A 61 -0.39 33.79 -4.58
C PHE A 61 -0.67 34.24 -6.02
N THR A 62 -0.87 33.30 -6.94
CA THR A 62 -1.16 33.60 -8.35
C THR A 62 -2.65 33.95 -8.49
N PRO A 63 -3.03 35.12 -9.05
CA PRO A 63 -4.44 35.47 -9.21
C PRO A 63 -5.18 34.44 -10.08
N MET A 64 -6.42 34.10 -9.73
CA MET A 64 -7.18 33.04 -10.41
C MET A 64 -7.94 33.56 -11.65
N TYR A 65 -8.36 34.82 -11.62
CA TYR A 65 -9.19 35.45 -12.66
C TYR A 65 -8.44 36.43 -13.57
N GLY A 66 -7.10 36.51 -13.46
CA GLY A 66 -6.29 37.46 -14.23
C GLY A 66 -6.49 38.94 -13.87
N GLN A 67 -7.36 39.25 -12.89
CA GLN A 67 -7.51 40.57 -12.30
C GLN A 67 -6.45 40.78 -11.23
N TYR A 68 -5.69 41.87 -11.35
CA TYR A 68 -4.60 42.23 -10.44
C TYR A 68 -5.04 43.19 -9.34
N ASP A 69 -6.33 43.52 -9.28
CA ASP A 69 -6.92 44.33 -8.22
C ASP A 69 -6.70 43.67 -6.86
N TRP A 70 -6.48 44.50 -5.83
CA TRP A 70 -6.15 44.03 -4.48
C TRP A 70 -7.26 43.13 -3.90
N GLU A 71 -8.53 43.48 -4.16
CA GLU A 71 -9.72 42.70 -3.81
C GLU A 71 -9.71 41.32 -4.50
N GLY A 72 -9.47 41.29 -5.81
CA GLY A 72 -9.45 40.06 -6.60
C GLY A 72 -8.32 39.12 -6.19
N ARG A 73 -7.16 39.66 -5.81
CA ARG A 73 -6.03 38.87 -5.28
C ARG A 73 -6.34 38.27 -3.91
N LEU A 74 -6.98 39.03 -3.03
CA LEU A 74 -7.35 38.56 -1.69
C LEU A 74 -8.36 37.42 -1.77
N ILE A 75 -9.40 37.56 -2.59
CA ILE A 75 -10.40 36.51 -2.82
C ILE A 75 -9.74 35.27 -3.45
N SER A 76 -8.89 35.46 -4.47
CA SER A 76 -8.17 34.35 -5.12
C SER A 76 -7.32 33.56 -4.12
N PHE A 77 -6.64 34.24 -3.20
CA PHE A 77 -5.83 33.61 -2.17
C PHE A 77 -6.68 32.73 -1.24
N PHE A 78 -7.80 33.24 -0.70
CA PHE A 78 -8.66 32.47 0.19
C PHE A 78 -9.31 31.27 -0.51
N VAL A 79 -9.75 31.41 -1.75
CA VAL A 79 -10.30 30.29 -2.54
C VAL A 79 -9.23 29.21 -2.76
N ARG A 80 -8.02 29.60 -3.19
CA ARG A 80 -6.90 28.66 -3.38
C ARG A 80 -6.49 27.99 -2.06
N LEU A 81 -6.50 28.73 -0.95
CA LEU A 81 -6.22 28.21 0.38
C LEU A 81 -7.25 27.14 0.77
N ALA A 82 -8.55 27.43 0.63
CA ALA A 82 -9.61 26.48 0.91
C ALA A 82 -9.51 25.22 0.02
N GLN A 83 -9.28 25.40 -1.29
CA GLN A 83 -9.09 24.28 -2.22
C GLN A 83 -7.86 23.43 -1.88
N SER A 84 -6.77 24.06 -1.44
CA SER A 84 -5.55 23.35 -1.02
C SER A 84 -5.80 22.55 0.26
N LEU A 85 -6.54 23.10 1.23
CA LEU A 85 -6.92 22.40 2.46
C LEU A 85 -7.79 21.16 2.17
N VAL A 86 -8.78 21.29 1.30
CA VAL A 86 -9.62 20.14 0.90
C VAL A 86 -8.78 19.04 0.24
N ARG A 87 -7.89 19.40 -0.70
CA ARG A 87 -7.00 18.43 -1.36
C ARG A 87 -6.02 17.77 -0.38
N LEU A 88 -5.53 18.51 0.62
CA LEU A 88 -4.69 17.95 1.69
C LEU A 88 -5.47 16.94 2.54
N ILE A 89 -6.72 17.24 2.90
CA ILE A 89 -7.58 16.29 3.63
C ILE A 89 -7.83 15.03 2.80
N LEU A 90 -8.12 15.17 1.50
CA LEU A 90 -8.29 14.01 0.61
C LEU A 90 -7.02 13.16 0.53
N LEU A 91 -5.85 13.78 0.44
CA LEU A 91 -4.57 13.07 0.45
C LEU A 91 -4.35 12.35 1.80
N LEU A 92 -4.66 12.99 2.92
CA LEU A 92 -4.56 12.38 4.26
C LEU A 92 -5.47 11.15 4.39
N VAL A 93 -6.72 11.26 3.94
CA VAL A 93 -7.65 10.11 3.93
C VAL A 93 -7.08 8.97 3.09
N TRP A 94 -6.50 9.28 1.93
CA TRP A 94 -5.85 8.27 1.08
C TRP A 94 -4.66 7.59 1.78
N ILE A 95 -3.79 8.37 2.43
CA ILE A 95 -2.66 7.86 3.22
C ILE A 95 -3.15 6.92 4.32
N VAL A 96 -4.19 7.31 5.05
CA VAL A 96 -4.79 6.48 6.11
C VAL A 96 -5.31 5.15 5.53
N MET A 97 -6.03 5.18 4.40
CA MET A 97 -6.53 3.96 3.76
C MET A 97 -5.39 3.02 3.33
N ILE A 98 -4.37 3.55 2.64
CA ILE A 98 -3.19 2.78 2.22
C ILE A 98 -2.49 2.18 3.44
N PHE A 99 -2.33 2.97 4.51
CA PHE A 99 -1.70 2.52 5.74
C PHE A 99 -2.48 1.39 6.42
N LEU A 100 -3.82 1.48 6.50
CA LEU A 100 -4.65 0.40 7.03
C LEU A 100 -4.55 -0.87 6.20
N ILE A 101 -4.53 -0.76 4.86
CA ILE A 101 -4.32 -1.90 3.96
C ILE A 101 -2.95 -2.53 4.20
N PHE A 102 -1.91 -1.72 4.37
CA PHE A 102 -0.56 -2.19 4.67
C PHE A 102 -0.49 -2.93 6.01
N LEU A 103 -1.12 -2.40 7.06
CA LEU A 103 -1.20 -3.08 8.35
C LEU A 103 -1.97 -4.41 8.25
N ALA A 104 -3.10 -4.43 7.55
CA ALA A 104 -3.85 -5.65 7.30
C ALA A 104 -2.98 -6.70 6.58
N TRP A 105 -2.19 -6.27 5.58
CA TRP A 105 -1.26 -7.13 4.86
C TRP A 105 -0.15 -7.69 5.77
N ILE A 106 0.37 -6.92 6.72
CA ILE A 106 1.36 -7.40 7.72
C ILE A 106 0.76 -8.43 8.68
N ILE A 107 -0.49 -8.24 9.09
CA ILE A 107 -1.18 -9.09 10.07
C ILE A 107 -1.62 -10.42 9.44
N LEU A 108 -1.87 -10.44 8.13
CA LEU A 108 -2.44 -11.57 7.41
C LEU A 108 -1.67 -12.90 7.59
N PRO A 109 -0.32 -12.98 7.53
CA PRO A 109 0.40 -14.22 7.82
C PRO A 109 0.26 -14.70 9.26
N LEU A 110 0.21 -13.78 10.24
CA LEU A 110 -0.02 -14.16 11.64
C LEU A 110 -1.39 -14.80 11.80
N LEU A 111 -2.43 -14.24 11.17
CA LEU A 111 -3.77 -14.81 11.18
C LEU A 111 -3.81 -16.18 10.50
N ILE A 112 -3.11 -16.35 9.39
CA ILE A 112 -3.03 -17.65 8.69
C ILE A 112 -2.37 -18.69 9.60
N ILE A 113 -1.21 -18.39 10.20
CA ILE A 113 -0.53 -19.31 11.13
C ILE A 113 -1.44 -19.65 12.31
N PHE A 114 -2.07 -18.64 12.91
CA PHE A 114 -2.99 -18.82 14.03
C PHE A 114 -4.15 -19.75 13.66
N GLN A 115 -4.77 -19.55 12.50
CA GLN A 115 -5.87 -20.40 12.03
C GLN A 115 -5.41 -21.83 11.73
N ILE A 116 -4.22 -22.01 11.13
CA ILE A 116 -3.66 -23.34 10.89
C ILE A 116 -3.47 -24.09 12.22
N VAL A 117 -2.87 -23.42 13.22
CA VAL A 117 -2.63 -24.03 14.54
C VAL A 117 -3.94 -24.39 15.24
N LEU A 118 -4.92 -23.48 15.26
CA LEU A 118 -6.23 -23.75 15.87
C LEU A 118 -6.96 -24.93 15.22
N ASN A 119 -7.04 -24.95 13.90
CA ASN A 119 -7.69 -26.04 13.18
C ASN A 119 -6.94 -27.36 13.39
N PHE A 120 -5.60 -27.33 13.41
CA PHE A 120 -4.81 -28.53 13.69
C PHE A 120 -5.08 -29.06 15.10
N LEU A 121 -5.09 -28.21 16.12
CA LEU A 121 -5.39 -28.63 17.50
C LEU A 121 -6.80 -29.20 17.64
N SER A 122 -7.79 -28.58 16.99
CA SER A 122 -9.18 -29.06 16.98
C SER A 122 -9.35 -30.44 16.33
N LEU A 123 -8.42 -30.89 15.49
CA LEU A 123 -8.46 -32.25 14.93
C LEU A 123 -8.02 -33.32 15.95
N PHE A 124 -7.29 -32.94 16.99
CA PHE A 124 -6.77 -33.84 18.03
C PHE A 124 -7.47 -33.67 19.40
N GLY A 125 -8.49 -32.82 19.48
CA GLY A 125 -9.29 -32.54 20.69
C GLY A 125 -10.64 -31.94 20.37
#